data_AF-V4SEP6-F1
#
_entry.id   AF-V4SEP6-F1
#
_cell.length_a   1.000
_cell.length_b   1.000
_cell.length_c   1.000
_cell.angle_alpha   90.00
_cell.angle_beta   90.00
_cell.angle_gamma   90.00
#
_symmetry.space_group_name_H-M   'P 1'
#
loop_
_entity.id
_entity.type
_entity.pdbx_description
1 polymer ?
#
loop_
_entity_poly.entity_id
_entity_poly.type
_entity_poly.pdbx_seq_one_letter_code
_entity_poly.pdbx_strand_id
1 'polypeptide(L)'
;MDVNASCVYQNTDSNGADLQTHINQNDVYFIAKVIHPFDAQANGELSLSIDDYVVVRQVAPTGWSEGECKGQAGWFPSAYIERQEKAPASKISEANSPECDATS
;
A
#
# COMPACT_ATOMS: atom_id res chain seq x y z
N MET A 1 -19.03 -34.92 7.08
CA MET A 1 -18.95 -33.74 7.97
C MET A 1 -17.76 -32.97 7.47
N ASP A 2 -17.98 -32.19 6.42
CA ASP A 2 -16.92 -31.71 5.57
C ASP A 2 -16.92 -30.19 5.74
N VAL A 3 -15.96 -29.69 6.53
CA VAL A 3 -15.79 -28.26 6.80
C VAL A 3 -15.18 -27.63 5.56
N ASN A 4 -16.03 -27.18 4.65
CA ASN A 4 -15.64 -26.32 3.54
C ASN A 4 -15.60 -24.87 4.01
N ALA A 5 -14.49 -24.45 4.64
CA ALA A 5 -14.22 -23.05 4.90
C ALA A 5 -13.62 -22.40 3.64
N SER A 6 -14.46 -22.19 2.63
CA SER A 6 -14.14 -21.29 1.53
C SER A 6 -14.86 -19.98 1.83
N CYS A 7 -14.11 -18.95 2.17
CA CYS A 7 -14.63 -17.59 2.30
C CYS A 7 -15.10 -17.14 0.90
N VAL A 8 -16.41 -17.29 0.67
CA VAL A 8 -17.10 -16.79 -0.51
C VAL A 8 -17.01 -15.27 -0.49
N TYR A 9 -16.16 -14.70 -1.35
CA TYR A 9 -16.28 -13.30 -1.74
C TYR A 9 -17.62 -13.14 -2.44
N GLN A 10 -18.50 -12.34 -1.85
CA GLN A 10 -19.85 -12.14 -2.38
C GLN A 10 -19.82 -11.17 -3.56
N ASN A 11 -20.16 -11.69 -4.72
CA ASN A 11 -20.57 -10.93 -5.89
C ASN A 11 -21.98 -10.39 -5.58
N THR A 12 -22.17 -9.07 -5.55
CA THR A 12 -23.51 -8.48 -5.43
C THR A 12 -23.71 -7.38 -6.45
N ASP A 13 -24.47 -7.70 -7.50
CA ASP A 13 -25.25 -6.75 -8.27
C ASP A 13 -26.44 -6.29 -7.40
N SER A 14 -26.56 -4.99 -7.13
CA SER A 14 -27.82 -4.21 -7.04
C SER A 14 -27.70 -2.99 -6.10
N ASN A 15 -27.68 -1.81 -6.73
CA ASN A 15 -28.20 -0.50 -6.28
C ASN A 15 -28.36 -0.25 -4.77
N GLY A 16 -27.40 0.48 -4.17
CA GLY A 16 -27.56 1.09 -2.85
C GLY A 16 -26.31 1.85 -2.37
N ALA A 17 -26.42 3.18 -2.31
CA ALA A 17 -25.58 4.15 -1.59
C ALA A 17 -24.04 4.08 -1.77
N ASP A 18 -23.56 5.12 -2.44
CA ASP A 18 -22.23 5.73 -2.35
C ASP A 18 -21.45 5.48 -1.04
N LEU A 19 -20.60 4.46 -1.05
CA LEU A 19 -19.31 4.51 -0.39
C LEU A 19 -18.26 4.27 -1.46
N GLN A 20 -17.83 5.36 -2.12
CA GLN A 20 -16.65 5.34 -2.99
C GLN A 20 -15.38 5.13 -2.14
N THR A 21 -15.23 3.96 -1.53
CA THR A 21 -13.90 3.35 -1.46
C THR A 21 -13.66 2.71 -2.83
N HIS A 22 -13.46 3.57 -3.84
CA HIS A 22 -13.03 3.15 -5.16
C HIS A 22 -11.58 2.66 -5.04
N ILE A 23 -11.40 1.47 -4.44
CA ILE A 23 -10.15 0.73 -4.47
C ILE A 23 -10.05 0.21 -5.89
N ASN A 24 -9.51 1.04 -6.77
CA ASN A 24 -8.97 0.59 -8.04
C ASN A 24 -8.08 -0.61 -7.75
N GLN A 25 -8.32 -1.71 -8.46
CA GLN A 25 -7.67 -3.02 -8.29
C GLN A 25 -6.15 -3.02 -8.62
N ASN A 26 -5.49 -1.86 -8.57
CA ASN A 26 -4.05 -1.63 -8.76
C ASN A 26 -3.31 -1.19 -7.48
N ASP A 27 -4.00 -0.98 -6.35
CA ASP A 27 -3.39 -0.47 -5.09
C ASP A 27 -3.31 -1.57 -4.01
N VAL A 28 -2.76 -2.74 -4.34
CA VAL A 28 -2.50 -3.79 -3.33
C VAL A 28 -1.38 -3.37 -2.37
N TYR A 29 -0.57 -2.39 -2.76
CA TYR A 29 0.58 -1.91 -2.01
C TYR A 29 0.72 -0.39 -2.13
N PHE A 30 1.01 0.29 -1.03
CA PHE A 30 1.35 1.72 -1.04
C PHE A 30 2.54 2.02 -0.15
N ILE A 31 3.30 3.07 -0.49
CA ILE A 31 4.38 3.56 0.36
C ILE A 31 3.80 4.49 1.42
N ALA A 32 4.23 4.32 2.66
CA ALA A 32 3.91 5.23 3.75
C ALA A 32 5.18 5.67 4.47
N LYS A 33 5.18 6.91 4.94
CA LYS A 33 6.26 7.47 5.76
C LYS A 33 5.91 7.31 7.22
N VAL A 34 6.86 6.89 8.04
CA VAL A 34 6.67 6.79 9.50
C VAL A 34 6.71 8.19 10.11
N ILE A 35 5.64 8.55 10.82
CA ILE A 35 5.50 9.83 11.52
C ILE A 35 5.62 9.67 13.05
N HIS A 36 5.48 8.44 13.55
CA HIS A 36 5.67 8.10 14.97
C HIS A 36 6.48 6.81 15.13
N PRO A 37 7.38 6.74 16.12
CA PRO A 37 8.17 5.55 16.37
C PRO A 37 7.29 4.45 16.99
N PHE A 38 7.62 3.19 16.69
CA PHE A 38 6.94 2.04 17.27
C PHE A 38 7.96 0.94 17.52
N ASP A 39 8.00 0.42 18.75
CA ASP A 39 8.87 -0.71 19.10
C ASP A 39 8.02 -1.98 19.14
N ALA A 40 8.34 -2.95 18.29
CA ALA A 40 7.68 -4.26 18.29
C ALA A 40 7.80 -4.93 19.68
N GLN A 41 6.67 -5.24 20.28
CA GLN A 41 6.52 -5.90 21.58
C GLN A 41 6.20 -7.40 21.44
N ALA A 42 5.62 -7.80 20.31
CA ALA A 42 5.21 -9.18 20.04
C ALA A 42 5.82 -9.72 18.74
N ASN A 43 5.90 -11.05 18.66
CA ASN A 43 6.35 -11.72 17.45
C ASN A 43 5.35 -11.47 16.31
N GLY A 44 5.83 -10.93 15.19
CA GLY A 44 5.01 -10.53 14.05
C GLY A 44 4.68 -9.03 14.00
N GLU A 45 5.12 -8.24 14.98
CA GLU A 45 5.10 -6.78 14.91
C GLU A 45 6.36 -6.24 14.23
N LEU A 46 6.25 -5.08 13.58
CA LEU A 46 7.36 -4.42 12.89
C LEU A 46 7.73 -3.12 13.62
N SER A 47 8.98 -3.01 14.07
CA SER A 47 9.48 -1.76 14.64
C SER A 47 9.60 -0.67 13.57
N LEU A 48 9.16 0.53 13.89
CA LEU A 48 9.18 1.70 13.02
C LEU A 48 10.10 2.79 13.58
N SER A 49 10.87 3.43 12.71
CA SER A 49 11.65 4.63 13.03
C SER A 49 11.09 5.82 12.27
N ILE A 50 10.96 6.97 12.93
CA ILE A 50 10.46 8.21 12.30
C ILE A 50 11.29 8.51 11.03
N ASP A 51 10.61 9.05 10.01
CA ASP A 51 11.17 9.38 8.70
C ASP A 51 11.58 8.19 7.81
N ASP A 52 11.46 6.94 8.29
CA ASP A 52 11.58 5.77 7.42
C ASP A 52 10.34 5.59 6.53
N TYR A 53 10.51 4.78 5.48
CA TYR A 53 9.45 4.38 4.57
C TYR A 53 9.14 2.89 4.71
N VAL A 54 7.85 2.58 4.72
CA VAL A 54 7.32 1.22 4.80
C VAL A 54 6.43 0.97 3.60
N VAL A 55 6.56 -0.23 3.02
CA VAL A 55 5.63 -0.72 2.00
C VAL A 55 4.46 -1.36 2.72
N VAL A 56 3.31 -0.69 2.74
CA VAL A 56 2.09 -1.21 3.34
C VAL A 56 1.42 -2.16 2.36
N ARG A 57 1.13 -3.37 2.82
CA ARG A 57 0.54 -4.47 2.04
C ARG A 57 -0.92 -4.73 2.40
N GLN A 58 -1.28 -4.42 3.64
CA GLN A 58 -2.63 -4.63 4.16
C GLN A 58 -2.93 -3.62 5.25
N VAL A 59 -4.20 -3.18 5.31
CA VAL A 59 -4.75 -2.40 6.41
C VAL A 59 -5.93 -3.18 6.98
N ALA A 60 -5.81 -3.59 8.24
CA ALA A 60 -6.85 -4.28 8.97
C ALA A 60 -7.88 -3.28 9.52
N PRO A 61 -9.17 -3.66 9.62
CA PRO A 61 -10.22 -2.80 10.17
C PRO A 61 -10.02 -2.49 11.67
N THR A 62 -9.09 -3.16 12.34
CA THR A 62 -8.69 -2.92 13.73
C THR A 62 -7.80 -1.69 13.91
N GLY A 63 -7.41 -1.02 12.83
CA GLY A 63 -6.48 0.13 12.86
C GLY A 63 -5.01 -0.28 12.82
N TRP A 64 -4.72 -1.51 12.42
CA TRP A 64 -3.36 -2.02 12.22
C TRP A 64 -3.06 -2.18 10.74
N SER A 65 -1.81 -1.91 10.37
CA SER A 65 -1.29 -2.14 9.02
C SER A 65 -0.20 -3.21 9.06
N GLU A 66 -0.17 -4.07 8.06
CA GLU A 66 0.96 -4.96 7.78
C GLU A 66 1.81 -4.33 6.69
N GLY A 67 3.12 -4.29 6.90
CA GLY A 67 4.05 -3.80 5.91
C GLY A 67 5.44 -4.38 6.08
N GLU A 68 6.33 -3.99 5.17
CA GLU A 68 7.72 -4.40 5.16
C GLU A 68 8.65 -3.18 5.14
N CYS A 69 9.68 -3.22 5.98
CA CYS A 69 10.75 -2.24 6.03
C CYS A 69 12.06 -2.94 6.41
N LYS A 70 13.18 -2.56 5.76
CA LYS A 70 14.52 -3.12 6.05
C LYS A 70 14.59 -4.66 6.01
N GLY A 71 13.78 -5.30 5.16
CA GLY A 71 13.70 -6.76 5.04
C GLY A 71 12.97 -7.46 6.20
N GLN A 72 12.32 -6.71 7.09
CA GLN A 72 11.44 -7.23 8.13
C GLN A 72 10.00 -6.89 7.79
N ALA A 73 9.10 -7.87 7.95
CA ALA A 73 7.68 -7.70 7.77
C ALA A 73 6.95 -7.88 9.10
N GLY A 74 5.90 -7.11 9.30
CA GLY A 74 5.08 -7.22 10.49
C GLY A 74 4.02 -6.14 10.61
N TRP A 75 3.31 -6.21 11.73
CA TRP A 75 2.18 -5.36 12.05
C TRP A 75 2.60 -4.13 12.85
N PHE A 76 1.98 -3.00 12.54
CA PHE A 76 2.15 -1.73 13.26
C PHE A 76 0.85 -0.91 13.21
N PRO A 77 0.64 0.06 14.12
CA PRO A 77 -0.55 0.90 14.09
C PRO A 77 -0.61 1.76 12.82
N SER A 78 -1.73 1.75 12.11
CA SER A 78 -1.90 2.55 10.88
C SER A 78 -1.81 4.05 11.14
N ALA A 79 -2.11 4.50 12.36
CA ALA A 79 -2.02 5.91 12.76
C ALA A 79 -0.57 6.43 12.86
N TYR A 80 0.43 5.56 12.82
CA TYR A 80 1.84 5.92 13.02
C TYR A 80 2.57 6.18 11.70
N ILE A 81 1.85 6.03 10.60
CA ILE A 81 2.35 6.23 9.25
C ILE A 81 1.44 7.22 8.50
N GLU A 82 2.02 7.89 7.51
CA GLU A 82 1.32 8.76 6.59
C GLU A 82 1.50 8.20 5.17
N ARG A 83 0.38 7.82 4.54
CA ARG A 83 0.36 7.34 3.15
C ARG A 83 0.96 8.41 2.23
N GLN A 84 1.91 8.01 1.40
CA GLN A 84 2.49 8.88 0.39
C GLN A 84 1.74 8.67 -0.93
N GLU A 85 0.93 9.65 -1.35
CA GLU A 85 0.18 9.62 -2.63
C GLU A 85 1.07 9.63 -3.88
N LYS A 86 2.40 9.63 -3.71
CA LYS A 86 3.37 9.67 -4.80
C LYS A 86 3.70 8.24 -5.25
N ALA A 87 2.76 7.57 -5.88
CA ALA A 87 3.16 6.63 -6.92
C ALA A 87 3.65 7.49 -8.10
N PRO A 88 4.86 7.29 -8.65
CA PRO A 88 5.19 7.91 -9.92
C PRO A 88 4.17 7.38 -10.92
N ALA A 89 3.31 8.29 -11.40
CA ALA A 89 2.39 8.03 -12.46
C ALA A 89 3.13 7.32 -13.59
N SER A 90 2.54 6.25 -14.11
CA SER A 90 2.73 5.91 -15.51
C SER A 90 2.29 7.12 -16.35
N LYS A 91 3.22 8.03 -16.60
CA LYS A 91 3.23 8.86 -17.79
C LYS A 91 4.56 8.59 -18.47
N ILE A 92 4.53 7.59 -19.35
CA ILE A 92 5.44 7.51 -20.47
C ILE A 92 5.27 8.83 -21.23
N SER A 93 6.14 9.81 -20.97
CA SER A 93 6.29 10.97 -21.85
C SER A 93 7.21 10.54 -22.97
N GLU A 94 6.58 10.02 -24.02
CA GLU A 94 7.15 9.89 -25.35
C GLU A 94 7.37 11.29 -25.95
N ALA A 95 8.48 11.44 -26.69
CA ALA A 95 8.93 12.58 -27.50
C ALA A 95 9.32 13.86 -26.73
N ASN A 96 10.45 14.53 -26.98
CA ASN A 96 11.37 14.51 -28.11
C ASN A 96 12.79 14.75 -27.58
N SER A 97 13.73 13.87 -27.93
CA SER A 97 15.15 14.24 -27.92
C SER A 97 15.36 15.05 -29.20
N PRO A 98 15.78 16.32 -29.16
CA PRO A 98 16.26 16.95 -30.37
C PRO A 98 17.44 16.13 -30.87
N GLU A 99 17.31 15.65 -32.11
CA GLU A 99 18.38 15.04 -32.88
C GLU A 99 19.65 15.89 -32.74
N CYS A 100 20.78 15.26 -32.40
CA CYS A 100 22.06 15.91 -32.57
C CYS A 100 22.34 16.05 -34.07
N ASP A 101 22.14 17.27 -34.55
CA ASP A 101 22.52 17.80 -35.85
C ASP A 101 24.02 17.58 -36.11
N ALA A 102 24.35 16.94 -37.24
CA ALA A 102 25.30 17.48 -38.23
C ALA A 102 25.59 16.43 -39.32
N THR A 103 25.11 16.72 -40.52
CA THR A 103 25.68 16.21 -41.76
C THR A 103 26.99 16.96 -42.07
N SER A 104 27.95 16.25 -42.67
CA SER A 104 29.17 16.72 -43.35
C SER A 104 30.37 17.18 -42.53
#